data_AF-A2DZM5-F1
#
_entry.id   AF-A2DZM5-F1
#
_cell.length_a   1.000
_cell.length_b   1.000
_cell.length_c   1.000
_cell.angle_alpha   90.00
_cell.angle_beta   90.00
_cell.angle_gamma   90.00
#
_symmetry.space_group_name_H-M   'P 1'
#
loop_
_entity.id
_entity.type
_entity.pdbx_description
1 polymer ?
#
loop_
_entity_poly.entity_id
_entity_poly.type
_entity_poly.pdbx_seq_one_letter_code
_entity_poly.pdbx_strand_id
1 'polypeptide(L)'
;MTDQDIHRSKYSELRDIYKYHIDSYIALYQLKTGNDEDFNSIYKMIKTELIDSKRYFLKIIIKDILNVIKYNNRYTKSYLKLAKFITDDYHVTNVPDIEDIPKYMFYKEYGIKLDYSDAYKNMKLVNFNLHSENTT
;
A
#
# COMPACT_ATOMS: atom_id res chain seq x y z
N MET A 1 -28.69 10.23 -29.84
CA MET A 1 -27.52 9.76 -29.09
C MET A 1 -26.72 10.98 -28.70
N THR A 2 -26.81 11.37 -27.43
CA THR A 2 -26.11 12.55 -26.91
C THR A 2 -24.65 12.19 -26.61
N ASP A 3 -23.76 13.16 -26.70
CA ASP A 3 -22.31 13.03 -26.43
C ASP A 3 -22.03 12.43 -25.02
N GLN A 4 -22.99 12.54 -24.10
CA GLN A 4 -22.99 11.93 -22.77
C GLN A 4 -23.04 10.38 -22.80
N ASP A 5 -23.74 9.77 -23.75
CA ASP A 5 -23.81 8.29 -23.85
C ASP A 5 -22.49 7.69 -24.37
N ILE A 6 -21.79 8.42 -25.25
CA ILE A 6 -20.50 8.00 -25.83
C ILE A 6 -19.38 8.08 -24.77
N HIS A 7 -19.41 9.09 -23.90
CA HIS A 7 -18.46 9.20 -22.78
C HIS A 7 -18.67 8.13 -21.71
N ARG A 8 -19.94 7.76 -21.44
CA ARG A 8 -20.28 6.69 -20.48
C ARG A 8 -19.84 5.30 -20.97
N SER A 9 -19.87 5.02 -22.28
CA SER A 9 -19.43 3.74 -22.81
C SER A 9 -17.91 3.57 -22.73
N LYS A 10 -17.12 4.56 -23.18
CA LYS A 10 -15.65 4.52 -23.12
C LYS A 10 -15.09 4.44 -21.71
N TYR A 11 -15.72 5.14 -20.76
CA TYR A 11 -15.36 5.03 -19.34
C TYR A 11 -15.59 3.61 -18.81
N SER A 12 -16.74 3.02 -19.11
CA SER A 12 -17.07 1.66 -18.67
C SER A 12 -16.10 0.64 -19.25
N GLU A 13 -15.80 0.74 -20.55
CA GLU A 13 -14.81 -0.10 -21.22
C GLU A 13 -13.41 0.00 -20.57
N LEU A 14 -12.94 1.23 -20.32
CA LEU A 14 -11.65 1.45 -19.67
C LEU A 14 -11.64 0.92 -18.23
N ARG A 15 -12.71 1.18 -17.46
CA ARG A 15 -12.87 0.69 -16.09
C ARG A 15 -12.86 -0.84 -16.04
N ASP A 16 -13.49 -1.50 -17.02
CA ASP A 16 -13.54 -2.96 -17.07
C ASP A 16 -12.17 -3.56 -17.41
N ILE A 17 -11.40 -2.94 -18.30
CA ILE A 17 -10.00 -3.34 -18.60
C ILE A 17 -9.11 -3.26 -17.36
N TYR A 18 -9.30 -2.24 -16.52
CA TYR A 18 -8.49 -2.01 -15.30
C TYR A 18 -9.19 -2.42 -14.01
N LYS A 19 -10.31 -3.16 -14.10
CA LYS A 19 -11.19 -3.44 -12.96
C LYS A 19 -10.43 -4.02 -11.78
N TYR A 20 -9.64 -5.06 -12.02
CA TYR A 20 -8.86 -5.72 -10.97
C TYR A 20 -7.87 -4.80 -10.27
N HIS A 21 -7.23 -3.89 -11.01
CA HIS A 21 -6.33 -2.89 -10.43
C HIS A 21 -7.11 -1.89 -9.58
N ILE A 22 -8.23 -1.37 -10.09
CA ILE A 22 -9.08 -0.40 -9.39
C ILE A 22 -9.63 -1.02 -8.10
N ASP A 23 -10.23 -2.21 -8.20
CA ASP A 23 -10.84 -2.92 -7.07
C ASP A 23 -9.78 -3.28 -6.01
N SER A 24 -8.56 -3.65 -6.44
CA SER A 24 -7.45 -3.93 -5.52
C SER A 24 -7.02 -2.72 -4.70
N TYR A 25 -6.90 -1.55 -5.33
CA TYR A 25 -6.54 -0.32 -4.61
C TYR A 25 -7.69 0.17 -3.73
N ILE A 26 -8.95 0.00 -4.15
CA ILE A 26 -10.11 0.31 -3.29
C ILE A 26 -10.05 -0.53 -2.02
N ALA A 27 -9.86 -1.83 -2.14
CA ALA A 27 -9.77 -2.73 -0.98
C ALA A 27 -8.54 -2.43 -0.11
N LEU A 28 -7.39 -2.07 -0.71
CA LEU A 28 -6.21 -1.62 0.04
C LEU A 28 -6.52 -0.39 0.91
N TYR A 29 -7.16 0.64 0.36
CA TYR A 29 -7.51 1.85 1.12
C TYR A 29 -8.60 1.63 2.17
N GLN A 30 -9.43 0.59 1.99
CA GLN A 30 -10.49 0.20 2.92
C GLN A 30 -10.02 -0.77 4.01
N LEU A 31 -8.74 -1.16 4.02
CA LEU A 31 -8.15 -2.03 5.05
C LEU A 31 -8.37 -1.42 6.45
N LYS A 32 -9.25 -2.06 7.24
CA LYS A 32 -9.49 -1.73 8.65
C LYS A 32 -8.81 -2.78 9.52
N THR A 33 -8.18 -2.35 10.61
CA THR A 33 -7.44 -3.26 11.50
C THR A 33 -8.35 -3.79 12.60
N GLY A 34 -8.55 -5.11 12.64
CA GLY A 34 -9.33 -5.78 13.67
C GLY A 34 -9.70 -7.23 13.36
N ASN A 35 -9.67 -7.63 12.08
CA ASN A 35 -9.93 -9.00 11.66
C ASN A 35 -8.74 -9.55 10.85
N ASP A 36 -8.12 -10.63 11.30
CA ASP A 36 -7.04 -11.30 10.56
C ASP A 36 -7.55 -11.89 9.23
N GLU A 37 -8.85 -12.17 9.10
CA GLU A 37 -9.46 -12.60 7.85
C GLU A 37 -9.41 -11.51 6.77
N ASP A 38 -9.72 -10.26 7.14
CA ASP A 38 -9.68 -9.12 6.22
C ASP A 38 -8.26 -8.88 5.71
N PHE A 39 -7.27 -9.01 6.60
CA PHE A 39 -5.86 -8.93 6.24
C PHE A 39 -5.46 -10.02 5.23
N ASN A 40 -5.81 -11.28 5.51
CA ASN A 40 -5.48 -12.41 4.65
C ASN A 40 -6.15 -12.31 3.27
N SER A 41 -7.40 -11.84 3.24
CA SER A 41 -8.14 -11.58 2.00
C SER A 41 -7.44 -10.55 1.12
N ILE A 42 -7.07 -9.40 1.71
CA ILE A 42 -6.36 -8.33 0.98
C ILE A 42 -4.98 -8.80 0.52
N TYR A 43 -4.26 -9.54 1.36
CA TYR A 43 -2.97 -10.11 0.98
C TYR A 43 -3.09 -11.05 -0.23
N LYS A 44 -4.06 -11.97 -0.20
CA LYS A 44 -4.31 -12.90 -1.31
C LYS A 44 -4.71 -12.18 -2.59
N MET A 45 -5.55 -11.15 -2.49
CA MET A 45 -5.95 -10.33 -3.63
C MET A 45 -4.76 -9.60 -4.24
N ILE A 46 -3.92 -8.94 -3.44
CA ILE A 46 -2.71 -8.26 -3.94
C ILE A 46 -1.76 -9.27 -4.61
N LYS A 47 -1.58 -10.44 -4.00
CA LYS A 47 -0.75 -11.51 -4.53
C LYS A 47 -1.21 -11.96 -5.92
N THR A 48 -2.48 -12.31 -6.04
CA THR A 48 -3.04 -12.88 -7.27
C THR A 48 -3.28 -11.82 -8.35
N GLU A 49 -3.89 -10.70 -8.00
CA GLU A 49 -4.36 -9.70 -8.95
C GLU A 49 -3.29 -8.68 -9.35
N LEU A 50 -2.35 -8.35 -8.46
CA LEU A 50 -1.32 -7.33 -8.74
C LEU A 50 0.05 -7.94 -8.97
N ILE A 51 0.49 -8.88 -8.13
CA ILE A 51 1.86 -9.40 -8.17
C ILE A 51 2.02 -10.50 -9.23
N ASP A 52 1.17 -11.52 -9.19
CA ASP A 52 1.28 -12.66 -10.10
C ASP A 52 0.90 -12.28 -11.54
N SER A 53 -0.02 -11.33 -11.71
CA SER A 53 -0.41 -10.80 -13.03
C SER A 53 0.67 -9.91 -13.66
N LYS A 54 1.46 -9.18 -12.85
CA LYS A 54 2.43 -8.18 -13.32
C LYS A 54 3.67 -8.08 -12.41
N ARG A 55 4.48 -9.14 -12.36
CA ARG A 55 5.68 -9.28 -11.50
C ARG A 55 6.67 -8.11 -11.48
N TYR A 56 6.80 -7.34 -12.56
CA TYR A 56 7.71 -6.18 -12.60
C TYR A 56 7.34 -5.06 -11.60
N PHE A 57 6.12 -5.09 -11.06
CA PHE A 57 5.57 -4.04 -10.20
C PHE A 57 5.73 -4.29 -8.70
N LEU A 58 6.42 -5.36 -8.26
CA LEU A 58 6.61 -5.67 -6.83
C LEU A 58 7.08 -4.46 -5.99
N LYS A 59 8.10 -3.74 -6.48
CA LYS A 59 8.62 -2.54 -5.81
C LYS A 59 7.61 -1.40 -5.78
N ILE A 60 6.84 -1.24 -6.85
CA ILE A 60 5.79 -0.22 -6.96
C ILE A 60 4.65 -0.52 -5.98
N ILE A 61 4.24 -1.79 -5.88
CA ILE A 61 3.19 -2.23 -4.95
C ILE A 61 3.61 -1.99 -3.49
N ILE A 62 4.85 -2.38 -3.12
CA ILE A 62 5.37 -2.12 -1.77
C ILE A 62 5.39 -0.62 -1.48
N LYS A 63 5.89 0.18 -2.43
CA LYS A 63 5.92 1.64 -2.32
C LYS A 63 4.51 2.22 -2.14
N ASP A 64 3.54 1.76 -2.92
CA ASP A 64 2.16 2.26 -2.86
C ASP A 64 1.49 1.91 -1.54
N ILE A 65 1.64 0.66 -1.06
CA ILE A 65 1.15 0.23 0.25
C ILE A 65 1.72 1.12 1.36
N LEU A 66 3.01 1.41 1.32
CA LEU A 66 3.65 2.27 2.30
C LEU A 66 3.16 3.73 2.20
N ASN A 67 2.93 4.23 0.99
CA ASN A 67 2.43 5.59 0.78
C ASN A 67 1.00 5.81 1.30
N VAL A 68 0.18 4.75 1.40
CA VAL A 68 -1.18 4.81 2.01
C VAL A 68 -1.13 5.29 3.45
N ILE A 69 -0.06 4.99 4.19
CA ILE A 69 0.11 5.35 5.61
C ILE A 69 -0.07 6.86 5.84
N LYS A 70 0.33 7.71 4.89
CA LYS A 70 0.20 9.16 4.99
C LYS A 70 -1.26 9.62 5.03
N TYR A 71 -2.15 8.87 4.39
CA TYR A 71 -3.55 9.21 4.23
C TYR A 71 -4.44 8.44 5.22
N ASN A 72 -3.99 7.28 5.68
CA ASN A 72 -4.74 6.40 6.57
C ASN A 72 -3.87 5.90 7.75
N ASN A 73 -3.30 6.84 8.49
CA ASN A 73 -2.34 6.57 9.58
C ASN A 73 -2.92 5.75 10.75
N ARG A 74 -4.25 5.72 10.94
CA ARG A 74 -4.93 4.92 11.97
C ARG A 74 -4.55 3.43 11.85
N TYR A 75 -4.33 2.97 10.62
CA TYR A 75 -4.09 1.57 10.30
C TYR A 75 -2.63 1.30 9.90
N THR A 76 -1.70 2.19 10.29
CA THR A 76 -0.27 2.12 9.95
C THR A 76 0.31 0.72 10.15
N LYS A 77 0.05 0.07 11.30
CA LYS A 77 0.59 -1.27 11.61
C LYS A 77 0.20 -2.32 10.59
N SER A 78 -1.02 -2.27 10.05
CA SER A 78 -1.44 -3.26 9.05
C SER A 78 -0.84 -3.01 7.69
N TYR A 79 -0.66 -1.75 7.27
CA TYR A 79 0.06 -1.44 6.04
C TYR A 79 1.55 -1.83 6.15
N LEU A 80 2.19 -1.58 7.29
CA LEU A 80 3.55 -2.04 7.56
C LEU A 80 3.65 -3.57 7.52
N LYS A 81 2.72 -4.29 8.18
CA LYS A 81 2.63 -5.76 8.15
C LYS A 81 2.45 -6.27 6.72
N LEU A 82 1.57 -5.65 5.94
CA LEU A 82 1.31 -6.04 4.56
C LEU A 82 2.56 -5.88 3.68
N ALA A 83 3.24 -4.73 3.78
CA ALA A 83 4.51 -4.50 3.09
C ALA A 83 5.57 -5.53 3.50
N LYS A 84 5.66 -5.85 4.80
CA LYS A 84 6.61 -6.84 5.34
C LYS A 84 6.37 -8.23 4.77
N PHE A 85 5.12 -8.68 4.75
CA PHE A 85 4.75 -9.98 4.17
C PHE A 85 5.15 -10.06 2.70
N ILE A 86 4.88 -9.03 1.91
CA ILE A 86 5.27 -9.01 0.49
C ILE A 86 6.80 -9.01 0.33
N THR A 87 7.52 -8.21 1.13
CA THR A 87 8.98 -8.18 1.06
C THR A 87 9.61 -9.52 1.44
N ASP A 88 9.02 -10.24 2.40
CA ASP A 88 9.50 -11.55 2.83
C ASP A 88 9.22 -12.63 1.80
N ASP A 89 7.96 -12.76 1.36
CA ASP A 89 7.50 -13.78 0.43
C ASP A 89 8.24 -13.71 -0.93
N TYR A 90 8.58 -12.49 -1.36
CA TYR A 90 9.24 -12.25 -2.65
C TYR A 90 10.71 -11.85 -2.50
N HIS A 91 11.27 -11.94 -1.30
CA HIS A 91 12.68 -11.63 -1.00
C HIS A 91 13.15 -10.26 -1.54
N VAL A 92 12.30 -9.25 -1.44
CA VAL A 92 12.60 -7.90 -1.92
C VAL A 92 13.47 -7.17 -0.91
N THR A 93 14.72 -6.91 -1.29
CA THR A 93 15.72 -6.25 -0.42
C THR A 93 15.87 -4.75 -0.64
N ASN A 94 15.39 -4.24 -1.78
CA ASN A 94 15.51 -2.83 -2.13
C ASN A 94 14.30 -2.33 -2.94
N VAL A 95 13.70 -1.26 -2.46
CA VAL A 95 12.56 -0.52 -3.00
C VAL A 95 12.97 0.96 -3.02
N PRO A 96 13.52 1.46 -4.13
CA PRO A 96 13.96 2.85 -4.23
C PRO A 96 12.76 3.80 -4.22
N ASP A 97 13.05 5.08 -3.94
CA ASP A 97 12.08 6.18 -4.04
C ASP A 97 10.85 6.04 -3.14
N ILE A 98 10.97 5.37 -1.98
CA ILE A 98 9.97 5.43 -0.92
C ILE A 98 10.12 6.77 -0.19
N GLU A 99 8.98 7.41 0.08
CA GLU A 99 8.94 8.63 0.87
C GLU A 99 9.48 8.44 2.29
N ASP A 100 10.04 9.50 2.87
CA ASP A 100 10.79 9.40 4.12
C ASP A 100 9.93 8.91 5.30
N ILE A 101 8.66 9.33 5.39
CA ILE A 101 7.80 9.00 6.55
C ILE A 101 7.49 7.49 6.58
N PRO A 102 6.88 6.88 5.54
CA PRO A 102 6.60 5.45 5.57
C PRO A 102 7.86 4.59 5.68
N LYS A 103 8.94 5.01 5.00
CA LYS A 103 10.24 4.35 5.04
C LYS A 103 10.82 4.31 6.46
N TYR A 104 10.78 5.44 7.17
CA TYR A 104 11.22 5.51 8.55
C TYR A 104 10.33 4.66 9.46
N MET A 105 9.01 4.70 9.29
CA MET A 105 8.08 3.89 10.08
C MET A 105 8.34 2.39 9.90
N PHE A 106 8.58 1.92 8.68
CA PHE A 106 8.93 0.54 8.39
C PHE A 106 10.24 0.12 9.06
N TYR A 107 11.28 0.96 8.96
CA TYR A 107 12.55 0.72 9.63
C TYR A 107 12.42 0.69 11.15
N LYS A 108 11.62 1.60 11.74
CA LYS A 108 11.39 1.64 13.19
C LYS A 108 10.68 0.40 13.70
N GLU A 109 9.72 -0.15 12.94
CA GLU A 109 8.95 -1.34 13.33
C GLU A 109 9.76 -2.64 13.19
N TYR A 110 10.51 -2.79 12.09
CA TYR A 110 11.15 -4.08 11.75
C TYR A 110 12.68 -4.07 11.76
N GLY A 111 13.33 -2.91 11.89
CA GLY A 111 14.79 -2.78 11.79
C GLY A 111 15.36 -2.98 10.38
N ILE A 112 14.51 -3.03 9.35
CA ILE A 112 14.88 -3.30 7.96
C ILE A 112 14.93 -2.01 7.16
N LYS A 113 16.01 -1.81 6.41
CA LYS A 113 16.14 -0.72 5.44
C LYS A 113 15.70 -1.23 4.07
N LEU A 114 14.65 -0.62 3.53
CA LEU A 114 14.14 -0.91 2.19
C LEU A 114 14.86 -0.12 1.09
N ASP A 115 15.67 0.87 1.43
CA ASP A 115 16.56 1.54 0.48
C ASP A 115 17.91 1.88 1.11
N TYR A 116 18.81 2.42 0.31
CA TYR A 116 20.14 2.85 0.76
C TYR A 116 20.19 4.34 1.16
N SER A 117 19.05 5.00 1.34
CA SER A 117 19.00 6.44 1.61
C SER A 117 19.44 6.77 3.04
N ASP A 118 20.00 7.96 3.26
CA ASP A 118 20.36 8.46 4.59
C ASP A 118 19.15 9.00 5.39
N ALA A 119 17.94 8.91 4.85
CA ALA A 119 16.70 9.39 5.47
C ALA A 119 16.47 8.81 6.87
N TYR A 120 17.01 7.62 7.16
CA TYR A 120 16.94 6.96 8.45
C TYR A 120 17.64 7.71 9.60
N LYS A 121 18.61 8.59 9.31
CA LYS A 121 19.42 9.28 10.33
C LYS A 121 18.86 10.64 10.75
N ASN A 122 18.10 11.30 9.88
CA ASN A 122 17.82 12.73 9.98
C ASN A 122 16.34 13.10 10.21
N MET A 123 15.46 12.11 10.43
CA MET A 123 14.04 12.39 10.52
C MET A 123 13.62 12.93 11.89
N LYS A 124 13.57 14.27 12.04
CA LYS A 124 12.85 14.93 13.13
C LYS A 124 11.35 14.72 12.93
N LEU A 125 10.82 13.65 13.51
CA LEU A 125 9.38 13.38 13.49
C LEU A 125 8.65 14.38 14.39
N VAL A 126 8.00 15.37 13.79
CA VAL A 126 6.88 16.07 14.45
C VAL A 126 5.76 15.03 14.56
N ASN A 127 5.42 14.64 15.80
CA ASN A 127 4.46 13.60 16.20
C ASN A 127 3.40 13.21 15.15
N PHE A 128 3.64 12.10 14.43
CA PHE A 128 2.66 11.48 13.52
C PHE A 128 1.62 10.60 14.24
N ASN A 129 1.71 10.48 15.56
CA ASN A 129 0.78 9.69 16.39
C ASN A 129 -0.60 10.35 16.63
N LEU A 130 -0.96 11.38 15.87
CA LEU A 130 -2.18 12.20 16.06
C LEU A 130 -3.50 11.39 16.14
N HIS A 131 -3.53 10.12 15.72
CA HIS A 131 -4.73 9.27 15.78
C HIS A 131 -4.55 7.94 16.51
N SER A 132 -3.42 7.69 17.20
CA SER A 132 -3.28 6.50 18.05
C SER A 132 -4.09 6.59 19.34
N GLU A 133 -4.59 7.79 19.69
CA GLU A 133 -5.32 8.04 20.94
C GLU A 133 -6.83 7.73 20.87
N ASN A 134 -7.37 7.40 19.69
CA ASN A 134 -8.79 7.06 19.51
C ASN A 134 -9.05 5.54 19.47
N THR A 135 -8.15 4.74 20.06
CA THR A 135 -8.43 3.32 20.35
C THR A 135 -9.05 3.20 21.74
N THR A 136 -10.37 3.35 21.79
CA THR A 136 -11.24 2.77 22.82
C THR A 136 -12.25 1.87 22.13
#